data_AF-A0A1E8PML0-F1
#
_entry.id   AF-A0A1E8PML0-F1
#
_cell.length_a   1.000
_cell.length_b   1.000
_cell.length_c   1.000
_cell.angle_alpha   90.00
_cell.angle_beta   90.00
_cell.angle_gamma   90.00
#
_symmetry.space_group_name_H-M   'P 1'
#
loop_
_entity.id
_entity.type
_entity.pdbx_description
1 polymer ?
#
loop_
_entity_poly.entity_id
_entity_poly.type
_entity_poly.pdbx_seq_one_letter_code
_entity_poly.pdbx_strand_id
1 'polypeptide(L)'
;MSPARTPRIVACLAYAGLIPFLALLAATCLDTPRSGIWQHLSLQYGAVILSFVGALHWGFAMSTQFISDRKRNVCYAWSVIPALLAWLALALDPLAGSALLATGFGVHYLQDWRLFRHAGLPAWYLPMRLQLSIVAAASLLGTSFAGHLRSML
;
A
#
# COMPACT_ATOMS: atom_id res chain seq x y z
N MET A 1 25.55 2.51 -12.52
CA MET A 1 25.26 3.00 -11.15
C MET A 1 23.82 3.47 -11.11
N SER A 2 22.98 2.85 -10.28
CA SER A 2 21.59 3.31 -10.11
C SER A 2 21.57 4.74 -9.56
N PRO A 3 20.70 5.64 -10.05
CA PRO A 3 20.71 7.04 -9.63
C PRO A 3 20.49 7.15 -8.11
N ALA A 4 21.29 7.99 -7.44
CA ALA A 4 21.17 8.20 -5.99
C ALA A 4 19.91 9.00 -5.60
N ARG A 5 19.33 9.75 -6.53
CA ARG A 5 18.10 10.53 -6.36
C ARG A 5 16.94 9.89 -7.11
N THR A 6 15.76 9.90 -6.51
CA THR A 6 14.52 9.50 -7.15
C THR A 6 14.27 10.39 -8.38
N PRO A 7 13.99 9.82 -9.57
CA PRO A 7 13.56 10.60 -10.72
C PRO A 7 12.31 11.43 -10.38
N ARG A 8 12.25 12.70 -10.83
CA ARG A 8 11.16 13.62 -10.46
C ARG A 8 9.78 13.08 -10.81
N ILE A 9 9.63 12.47 -11.98
CA ILE A 9 8.36 11.89 -12.42
C ILE A 9 7.93 10.72 -11.52
N VAL A 10 8.88 9.87 -11.08
CA VAL A 10 8.61 8.77 -10.16
C VAL A 10 8.14 9.29 -8.82
N ALA A 11 8.84 10.30 -8.27
CA ALA A 11 8.44 10.93 -7.02
C ALA A 11 7.05 11.56 -7.13
N CYS A 12 6.81 12.36 -8.19
CA CYS A 12 5.52 13.02 -8.42
C CYS A 12 4.37 12.02 -8.43
N LEU A 13 4.46 10.97 -9.25
CA LEU A 13 3.42 9.95 -9.35
C LEU A 13 3.22 9.18 -8.04
N ALA A 14 4.32 8.81 -7.37
CA ALA A 14 4.26 8.07 -6.13
C ALA A 14 3.59 8.88 -5.00
N TYR A 15 3.98 10.14 -4.81
CA TYR A 15 3.41 11.01 -3.78
C TYR A 15 2.01 11.51 -4.15
N ALA A 16 1.70 11.71 -5.43
CA ALA A 16 0.33 11.99 -5.87
C ALA A 16 -0.62 10.85 -5.51
N GLY A 17 -0.14 9.60 -5.50
CA GLY A 17 -0.89 8.45 -5.01
C GLY A 17 -1.34 8.53 -3.54
N LEU A 18 -0.76 9.42 -2.73
CA LEU A 18 -1.20 9.66 -1.34
C LEU A 18 -2.37 10.64 -1.23
N ILE A 19 -2.68 11.39 -2.30
CA ILE A 19 -3.74 12.41 -2.28
C ILE A 19 -5.08 11.80 -1.87
N PRO A 20 -5.56 10.66 -2.43
CA PRO A 20 -6.85 10.12 -2.03
C PRO A 20 -6.88 9.65 -0.57
N PHE A 21 -5.79 9.08 -0.04
CA PHE A 21 -5.71 8.70 1.38
C PHE A 21 -5.90 9.91 2.32
N LEU A 22 -5.16 11.00 2.06
CA LEU A 22 -5.22 12.20 2.89
C LEU A 22 -6.54 12.94 2.72
N ALA A 23 -7.07 13.00 1.50
CA ALA A 23 -8.34 13.65 1.20
C ALA A 23 -9.51 12.91 1.87
N LEU A 24 -9.51 11.57 1.85
CA LEU A 24 -10.56 10.76 2.49
C LEU A 24 -10.49 10.86 4.01
N LEU A 25 -9.30 10.86 4.60
CA LEU A 25 -9.12 11.14 6.03
C LEU A 25 -9.69 12.51 6.41
N ALA A 26 -9.35 13.55 5.65
CA ALA A 26 -9.88 14.89 5.87
C ALA A 26 -11.42 14.93 5.70
N ALA A 27 -11.95 14.28 4.68
CA ALA A 27 -13.39 14.19 4.42
C ALA A 27 -14.14 13.50 5.58
N THR A 28 -13.61 12.42 6.13
CA THR A 28 -14.20 11.76 7.32
C THR A 28 -14.21 12.67 8.55
N CYS A 29 -13.21 13.54 8.69
CA CYS A 29 -13.15 14.50 9.79
C CYS A 29 -14.08 15.72 9.61
N LEU A 30 -14.30 16.16 8.38
CA LEU A 30 -15.01 17.40 8.05
C LEU A 30 -16.49 17.19 7.67
N ASP A 31 -16.82 16.13 6.92
CA ASP A 31 -18.18 15.81 6.48
C ASP A 31 -18.74 14.63 7.28
N THR A 32 -19.15 14.93 8.51
CA THR A 32 -19.61 13.94 9.51
C THR A 32 -20.81 13.10 9.03
N PRO A 33 -21.86 13.68 8.41
CA PRO A 33 -23.02 12.92 7.94
C PRO A 33 -22.67 11.83 6.92
N ARG A 34 -21.56 11.96 6.19
CA ARG A 34 -21.13 11.00 5.16
C ARG A 34 -19.91 10.18 5.56
N SER A 35 -19.55 10.16 6.85
CA SER A 35 -18.35 9.48 7.36
C SER A 35 -18.22 8.01 6.92
N GLY A 36 -19.31 7.25 6.88
CA GLY A 36 -19.32 5.86 6.41
C GLY A 36 -18.96 5.69 4.92
N ILE A 37 -19.37 6.64 4.06
CA ILE A 37 -19.01 6.62 2.63
C ILE A 37 -17.51 6.84 2.47
N TRP A 38 -16.94 7.81 3.20
CA TRP A 38 -15.52 8.14 3.16
C TRP A 38 -14.64 6.98 3.67
N GLN A 39 -15.09 6.29 4.72
CA GLN A 39 -14.42 5.07 5.20
C GLN A 39 -14.40 3.97 4.14
N HIS A 40 -15.53 3.73 3.48
CA HIS A 40 -15.61 2.68 2.47
C HIS A 40 -14.73 3.00 1.24
N LEU A 41 -14.75 4.26 0.77
CA LEU A 41 -13.86 4.71 -0.29
C LEU A 41 -12.38 4.59 0.10
N SER A 42 -12.05 4.86 1.36
CA SER A 42 -10.67 4.71 1.87
C SER A 42 -10.22 3.26 1.85
N LEU A 43 -11.08 2.32 2.29
CA LEU A 43 -10.80 0.88 2.20
C LEU A 43 -10.60 0.43 0.76
N GLN A 44 -11.51 0.81 -0.14
CA GLN A 44 -11.43 0.46 -1.56
C GLN A 44 -10.14 0.96 -2.20
N TYR A 45 -9.77 2.22 -1.93
CA TYR A 45 -8.52 2.78 -2.44
C TYR A 45 -7.30 2.09 -1.83
N GLY A 46 -7.32 1.79 -0.52
CA GLY A 46 -6.29 0.99 0.14
C GLY A 46 -6.10 -0.38 -0.50
N ALA A 47 -7.19 -1.06 -0.84
CA ALA A 47 -7.18 -2.35 -1.52
C ALA A 47 -6.57 -2.26 -2.93
N VAL A 48 -6.93 -1.21 -3.69
CA VAL A 48 -6.35 -0.95 -5.03
C VAL A 48 -4.84 -0.74 -4.92
N ILE A 49 -4.38 0.09 -3.99
CA ILE A 49 -2.95 0.39 -3.83
C ILE A 49 -2.19 -0.84 -3.34
N LEU A 50 -2.70 -1.60 -2.36
CA LEU A 50 -2.05 -2.83 -1.90
C LEU A 50 -1.91 -3.87 -3.02
N SER A 51 -2.94 -3.99 -3.88
CA SER A 51 -2.90 -4.86 -5.06
C SER A 51 -1.86 -4.39 -6.09
N PHE A 52 -1.86 -3.09 -6.42
CA PHE A 52 -0.92 -2.48 -7.35
C PHE A 52 0.54 -2.73 -6.94
N VAL A 53 0.84 -2.54 -5.66
CA VAL A 53 2.20 -2.74 -5.17
C VAL A 53 2.60 -4.21 -5.12
N GLY A 54 1.66 -5.10 -4.83
CA GLY A 54 1.85 -6.55 -4.96
C GLY A 54 2.33 -6.94 -6.35
N ALA A 55 1.65 -6.44 -7.39
CA ALA A 55 1.95 -6.73 -8.79
C ALA A 55 3.40 -6.39 -9.21
N LEU A 56 4.07 -5.47 -8.51
CA LEU A 56 5.49 -5.14 -8.77
C LEU A 56 6.40 -6.37 -8.67
N HIS A 57 6.10 -7.31 -7.78
CA HIS A 57 6.92 -8.52 -7.57
C HIS A 57 6.91 -9.42 -8.81
N TRP A 58 5.79 -9.46 -9.54
CA TRP A 58 5.72 -10.14 -10.84
C TRP A 58 6.62 -9.43 -11.85
N GLY A 59 6.52 -8.10 -11.94
CA GLY A 59 7.35 -7.29 -12.84
C GLY A 59 8.85 -7.46 -12.58
N PHE A 60 9.27 -7.41 -11.30
CA PHE A 60 10.65 -7.64 -10.91
C PHE A 60 11.13 -9.06 -11.24
N ALA A 61 10.28 -10.07 -11.05
CA ALA A 61 10.60 -11.45 -11.40
C ALA A 61 10.79 -11.65 -12.91
N MET A 62 10.10 -10.86 -13.75
CA MET A 62 10.30 -10.87 -15.21
C MET A 62 11.55 -10.10 -15.64
N SER A 63 11.85 -8.98 -14.99
CA SER A 63 12.93 -8.08 -15.43
C SER A 63 14.31 -8.45 -14.88
N THR A 64 14.38 -9.20 -13.77
CA THR A 64 15.65 -9.47 -13.10
C THR A 64 16.30 -10.74 -13.65
N GLN A 65 17.52 -10.59 -14.19
CA GLN A 65 18.28 -11.68 -14.81
C GLN A 65 18.96 -12.60 -13.77
N PHE A 66 19.43 -12.05 -12.65
CA PHE A 66 20.26 -12.76 -11.67
C PHE A 66 19.50 -13.22 -10.42
N ILE A 67 18.31 -13.81 -10.59
CA ILE A 67 17.55 -14.43 -9.47
C ILE A 67 17.39 -15.93 -9.72
N SER A 68 17.50 -16.74 -8.67
CA SER A 68 17.24 -18.17 -8.77
C SER A 68 15.75 -18.46 -9.03
N ASP A 69 15.46 -19.57 -9.69
CA ASP A 69 14.09 -19.96 -10.05
C ASP A 69 13.17 -20.06 -8.82
N ARG A 70 13.70 -20.58 -7.71
CA ARG A 70 12.97 -20.62 -6.44
C ARG A 70 12.54 -19.22 -5.98
N LYS A 71 13.42 -18.22 -6.05
CA LYS A 71 13.09 -16.84 -5.65
C LYS A 71 12.12 -16.19 -6.64
N ARG A 72 12.28 -16.48 -7.93
CA ARG A 72 11.37 -16.05 -9.00
C ARG A 72 9.94 -16.52 -8.74
N ASN A 73 9.77 -17.82 -8.44
CA ASN A 73 8.47 -18.40 -8.12
C ASN A 73 7.84 -17.79 -6.86
N VAL A 74 8.66 -17.49 -5.84
CA VAL A 74 8.19 -16.78 -4.64
C VAL A 74 7.70 -15.37 -4.99
N CYS A 75 8.37 -14.66 -5.89
CA CYS A 75 7.93 -13.32 -6.31
C CYS A 75 6.60 -13.39 -7.08
N TYR A 76 6.42 -14.38 -7.97
CA TYR A 76 5.14 -14.59 -8.65
C TYR A 76 4.02 -14.90 -7.66
N ALA A 77 4.21 -15.87 -6.76
CA ALA A 77 3.23 -16.18 -5.73
C ALA A 77 2.92 -14.95 -4.85
N TRP A 78 3.96 -14.23 -4.43
CA TRP A 78 3.80 -13.05 -3.59
C TRP A 78 3.07 -11.92 -4.29
N SER A 79 3.13 -11.80 -5.62
CA SER A 79 2.43 -10.72 -6.30
C SER A 79 0.90 -10.83 -6.21
N VAL A 80 0.38 -12.05 -5.98
CA VAL A 80 -1.05 -12.34 -5.84
C VAL A 80 -1.54 -12.16 -4.40
N ILE A 81 -0.71 -12.48 -3.41
CA ILE A 81 -1.10 -12.46 -1.98
C ILE A 81 -1.65 -11.09 -1.53
N PRO A 82 -1.01 -9.94 -1.80
CA PRO A 82 -1.53 -8.62 -1.43
C PRO A 82 -2.89 -8.32 -2.03
N ALA A 83 -3.16 -8.76 -3.27
CA ALA A 83 -4.46 -8.56 -3.91
C ALA A 83 -5.56 -9.40 -3.26
N LEU A 84 -5.27 -10.64 -2.88
CA LEU A 84 -6.21 -11.50 -2.13
C LEU A 84 -6.47 -10.94 -0.73
N LEU A 85 -5.43 -10.49 -0.02
CA LEU A 85 -5.58 -9.84 1.29
C LEU A 85 -6.41 -8.55 1.18
N ALA A 86 -6.15 -7.76 0.14
CA ALA A 86 -6.89 -6.54 -0.15
C ALA A 86 -8.38 -6.83 -0.41
N TRP A 87 -8.68 -7.85 -1.22
CA TRP A 87 -10.06 -8.26 -1.48
C TRP A 87 -10.77 -8.74 -0.21
N LEU A 88 -10.11 -9.57 0.61
CA LEU A 88 -10.66 -10.02 1.89
C LEU A 88 -10.93 -8.85 2.86
N ALA A 89 -10.06 -7.84 2.86
CA ALA A 89 -10.25 -6.66 3.70
C ALA A 89 -11.53 -5.88 3.37
N LEU A 90 -12.00 -5.92 2.11
CA LEU A 90 -13.25 -5.27 1.71
C LEU A 90 -14.50 -5.99 2.21
N ALA A 91 -14.39 -7.25 2.63
CA ALA A 91 -15.49 -8.01 3.23
C ALA A 91 -15.63 -7.76 4.74
N LEU A 92 -14.70 -7.02 5.35
CA LEU A 92 -14.69 -6.69 6.78
C LEU A 92 -15.34 -5.33 7.03
N ASP A 93 -15.69 -5.06 8.29
CA ASP A 93 -16.03 -3.71 8.71
C ASP A 93 -14.85 -2.74 8.52
N PRO A 94 -15.08 -1.42 8.46
CA PRO A 94 -14.02 -0.47 8.16
C PRO A 94 -12.83 -0.48 9.10
N LEU A 95 -13.01 -0.81 10.39
CA LEU A 95 -11.91 -0.83 11.34
C LEU A 95 -11.04 -2.07 11.11
N ALA A 96 -11.65 -3.25 11.04
CA ALA A 96 -10.93 -4.50 10.80
C ALA A 96 -10.29 -4.54 9.40
N GLY A 97 -11.01 -4.07 8.37
CA GLY A 97 -10.49 -3.96 7.00
C GLY A 97 -9.27 -3.06 6.91
N SER A 98 -9.30 -1.88 7.53
CA SER A 98 -8.15 -0.96 7.54
C SER A 98 -6.96 -1.53 8.31
N ALA A 99 -7.19 -2.23 9.41
CA ALA A 99 -6.13 -2.92 10.16
C ALA A 99 -5.47 -4.01 9.32
N LEU A 100 -6.26 -4.80 8.58
CA LEU A 100 -5.75 -5.82 7.67
C LEU A 100 -4.94 -5.20 6.53
N LEU A 101 -5.43 -4.13 5.90
CA LEU A 101 -4.70 -3.42 4.84
C LEU A 101 -3.39 -2.78 5.36
N ALA A 102 -3.43 -2.13 6.52
CA ALA A 102 -2.22 -1.53 7.14
C ALA A 102 -1.16 -2.60 7.44
N THR A 103 -1.59 -3.75 7.97
CA THR A 103 -0.71 -4.91 8.18
C THR A 103 -0.17 -5.42 6.84
N GLY A 104 -1.02 -5.50 5.81
CA GLY A 104 -0.65 -5.85 4.45
C GLY A 104 0.44 -4.96 3.87
N PHE A 105 0.36 -3.64 4.05
CA PHE A 105 1.41 -2.70 3.64
C PHE A 105 2.74 -2.94 4.37
N GLY A 106 2.70 -3.19 5.68
CA GLY A 106 3.90 -3.50 6.47
C GLY A 106 4.56 -4.82 6.03
N VAL A 107 3.76 -5.86 5.88
CA VAL A 107 4.23 -7.19 5.41
C VAL A 107 4.77 -7.11 3.98
N HIS A 108 4.11 -6.36 3.10
CA HIS A 108 4.58 -6.14 1.74
C HIS A 108 5.89 -5.35 1.70
N TYR A 109 6.06 -4.32 2.55
CA TYR A 109 7.33 -3.61 2.68
C TYR A 109 8.48 -4.53 3.13
N LEU A 110 8.23 -5.45 4.05
CA LEU A 110 9.23 -6.45 4.44
C LEU A 110 9.65 -7.33 3.26
N GLN A 111 8.71 -7.69 2.38
CA GLN A 111 9.04 -8.42 1.16
C GLN A 111 9.81 -7.55 0.17
N ASP A 112 9.45 -6.27 -0.01
CA ASP A 112 10.22 -5.31 -0.80
C ASP A 112 11.68 -5.25 -0.31
N TRP A 113 11.90 -5.22 1.01
CA TRP A 113 13.25 -5.23 1.59
C TRP A 113 14.03 -6.52 1.28
N ARG A 114 13.37 -7.69 1.39
CA ARG A 114 13.99 -8.98 1.04
C ARG A 114 14.38 -9.04 -0.44
N LEU A 115 13.53 -8.50 -1.30
CA LEU A 115 13.77 -8.45 -2.75
C LEU A 115 14.89 -7.47 -3.10
N PHE A 116 14.92 -6.29 -2.47
CA PHE A 116 15.95 -5.27 -2.67
C PHE A 116 17.37 -5.83 -2.55
N ARG A 117 17.60 -6.73 -1.58
CA ARG A 117 18.90 -7.38 -1.37
C ARG A 117 19.40 -8.24 -2.55
N HIS A 118 18.53 -8.57 -3.50
CA HIS A 118 18.81 -9.53 -4.56
C HIS A 118 18.49 -9.01 -5.97
N ALA A 119 17.63 -8.00 -6.10
CA ALA A 119 17.10 -7.55 -7.38
C ALA A 119 17.79 -6.30 -7.96
N GLY A 120 18.85 -5.78 -7.32
CA GLY A 120 19.59 -4.63 -7.83
C GLY A 120 18.75 -3.35 -7.94
N LEU A 121 17.72 -3.23 -7.11
CA LEU A 121 16.81 -2.08 -7.11
C LEU A 121 17.56 -0.78 -6.77
N PRO A 122 17.12 0.37 -7.30
CA PRO A 122 17.78 1.64 -7.04
C PRO A 122 17.66 2.03 -5.55
N ALA A 123 18.70 2.67 -5.00
CA ALA A 123 18.80 3.00 -3.58
C ALA A 123 17.64 3.84 -3.04
N TRP A 124 16.97 4.62 -3.90
CA TRP A 124 15.81 5.42 -3.53
C TRP A 124 14.51 4.62 -3.36
N TYR A 125 14.46 3.36 -3.81
CA TYR A 125 13.23 2.57 -3.80
C TYR A 125 12.72 2.34 -2.38
N LEU A 126 13.51 1.71 -1.50
CA LEU A 126 13.04 1.35 -0.15
C LEU A 126 12.65 2.56 0.71
N PRO A 127 13.44 3.65 0.79
CA PRO A 127 13.04 4.82 1.58
C PRO A 127 11.71 5.42 1.11
N MET A 128 11.52 5.53 -0.21
CA MET A 128 10.28 6.03 -0.78
C MET A 128 9.11 5.09 -0.45
N ARG A 129 9.28 3.78 -0.64
CA ARG A 129 8.26 2.77 -0.32
C ARG A 129 7.86 2.81 1.15
N LEU A 130 8.82 2.97 2.05
CA LEU A 130 8.56 3.10 3.48
C LEU A 130 7.67 4.31 3.78
N GLN A 131 8.03 5.48 3.26
CA GLN A 131 7.26 6.72 3.46
C GLN A 131 5.83 6.59 2.95
N LEU A 132 5.65 6.07 1.72
CA LEU A 132 4.33 5.87 1.13
C LEU A 132 3.48 4.90 1.95
N SER A 133 4.05 3.75 2.34
CA SER A 133 3.34 2.74 3.13
C SER A 133 2.94 3.25 4.51
N ILE A 134 3.80 4.03 5.18
CA ILE A 134 3.49 4.63 6.49
C ILE A 134 2.33 5.61 6.35
N VAL A 135 2.39 6.53 5.39
CA VAL A 135 1.33 7.55 5.22
C VAL A 135 0.01 6.89 4.82
N ALA A 136 0.03 5.91 3.91
CA ALA A 136 -1.15 5.15 3.51
C ALA A 136 -1.78 4.41 4.70
N ALA A 137 -0.98 3.65 5.46
CA ALA A 137 -1.45 2.90 6.62
C ALA A 137 -2.00 3.82 7.73
N ALA A 138 -1.29 4.91 8.04
CA ALA A 138 -1.74 5.88 9.04
C ALA A 138 -3.06 6.55 8.62
N SER A 139 -3.20 6.91 7.33
CA SER A 139 -4.42 7.53 6.82
C SER A 139 -5.60 6.56 6.83
N LEU A 140 -5.39 5.30 6.47
CA LEU A 140 -6.41 4.24 6.54
C LEU A 140 -6.93 4.06 7.96
N LEU A 141 -6.02 3.87 8.91
CA LEU A 141 -6.35 3.68 10.32
C LEU A 141 -7.03 4.93 10.90
N GLY A 142 -6.53 6.12 10.58
CA GLY A 142 -7.12 7.38 11.01
C GLY A 142 -8.55 7.56 10.48
N THR A 143 -8.79 7.24 9.20
CA THR A 143 -10.12 7.36 8.57
C THR A 143 -11.11 6.42 9.24
N SER A 144 -10.73 5.15 9.42
CA SER A 144 -11.60 4.16 10.08
C SER A 144 -11.84 4.50 11.54
N PHE A 145 -10.82 4.87 12.29
CA PHE A 145 -10.97 5.24 13.70
C PHE A 145 -11.85 6.49 13.88
N ALA A 146 -11.62 7.54 13.09
CA ALA A 146 -12.37 8.78 13.18
C ALA A 146 -13.88 8.58 12.93
N GLY A 147 -14.26 7.81 11.90
CA GLY A 147 -15.67 7.54 11.68
C GLY A 147 -16.26 6.49 12.65
N HIS A 148 -15.47 5.52 13.14
CA HIS A 148 -15.93 4.56 14.14
C HIS A 148 -16.29 5.24 15.47
N LEU A 149 -15.39 6.09 15.98
CA LEU A 149 -15.64 6.87 17.20
C LEU A 149 -16.90 7.72 17.09
N ARG A 150 -17.17 8.28 15.91
CA ARG A 150 -18.35 9.11 15.65
C ARG A 150 -19.64 8.31 15.54
N SER A 151 -19.60 7.05 15.14
CA SER A 151 -20.78 6.18 15.14
C SER A 151 -21.27 5.80 16.54
N MET A 152 -20.44 6.04 17.57
CA MET A 152 -20.76 5.76 18.97
C MET A 152 -21.30 6.98 19.75
N LEU A 153 -21.23 8.19 19.17
CA LEU A 153 -21.66 9.45 19.78
C LEU A 153 -23.01 9.88 19.19
#